data_AF-A0A2H5V627-F1
#
_entry.id   AF-A0A2H5V627-F1
#
_cell.length_a   1.000
_cell.length_b   1.000
_cell.length_c   1.000
_cell.angle_alpha   90.00
_cell.angle_beta   90.00
_cell.angle_gamma   90.00
#
_symmetry.space_group_name_H-M   'P 1'
#
loop_
_entity.id
_entity.type
_entity.pdbx_description
1 polymer ?
#
loop_
_entity_poly.entity_id
_entity_poly.type
_entity_poly.pdbx_seq_one_letter_code
_entity_poly.pdbx_strand_id
1 'polypeptide(L)'
;MTVTETVKTSLSDIVNIPKLMFYTSILWFLLGGGAGLYMVLSHLSGATYVANYYQAMTLHGVVMAFGGLFQLMMALSLMRAGFCYGKPVKGFVASASYLLLNLGLLMAVVATWLGVRTSYTLMFPLPAVGALHGLWTLDAVTLFVWGVVLVVAVVVALYPSALARLIFFGKTREALILERFVGTLNPSGMASMLPYIFIVPVLGSAILLEAALIGMALINLVPLDEIAWILHPLNFNYPFWVWAHNLMEAMGIMGLGTVYWLIPRYTARMERAEDAAPRLYSEKLGIFAIIFYASAAVMAFPHHLYTMPTSQPIGLSYTGQIASWLTGFGAAFSVFNISATAYRKGLRLTPATLAAMLGFTIYVVDGFIAMQLGTIGWAYRLHGTYYATAHLMTILLAVTLIWIGAAYHSHSLLTGRTPSNRLAYTHILLTALGALGIFYIMAYMGAEGFPRRTYPLPFYSDPPMAGILVFGLLLAIGQAAFLLNLIKAKSK
;
A
#
# COMPACT_ATOMS: atom_id res chain seq x y z
N MET A 1 1.79 51.56 7.71
CA MET A 1 1.91 50.40 6.81
C MET A 1 2.83 49.38 7.46
N THR A 2 2.29 48.44 8.22
CA THR A 2 3.04 47.30 8.75
C THR A 2 3.20 46.29 7.62
N VAL A 3 4.40 46.17 7.10
CA VAL A 3 4.81 45.07 6.22
C VAL A 3 4.63 43.80 7.04
N THR A 4 3.52 43.08 6.85
CA THR A 4 3.37 41.73 7.38
C THR A 4 4.44 40.88 6.70
N GLU A 5 5.50 40.54 7.44
CA GLU A 5 6.44 39.50 7.02
C GLU A 5 5.63 38.25 6.66
N THR A 6 5.53 37.97 5.37
CA THR A 6 5.00 36.70 4.89
C THR A 6 5.97 35.63 5.37
N VAL A 7 5.62 34.95 6.47
CA VAL A 7 6.37 33.80 7.00
C VAL A 7 6.52 32.79 5.86
N LYS A 8 7.71 32.75 5.28
CA LYS A 8 8.07 31.86 4.18
C LYS A 8 8.18 30.44 4.71
N THR A 9 7.45 29.50 4.09
CA THR A 9 7.60 28.07 4.41
C THR A 9 8.98 27.60 3.96
N SER A 10 9.79 27.09 4.88
CA SER A 10 11.12 26.57 4.55
C SER A 10 11.00 25.19 3.89
N LEU A 11 12.06 24.77 3.20
CA LEU A 11 12.14 23.39 2.67
C LEU A 11 12.02 22.35 3.81
N SER A 12 12.70 22.60 4.94
CA SER A 12 12.67 21.73 6.13
C SER A 12 11.27 21.55 6.70
N ASP A 13 10.41 22.56 6.59
CA ASP A 13 9.03 22.51 7.04
C ASP A 13 8.18 21.51 6.23
N ILE A 14 8.59 21.17 5.00
CA ILE A 14 7.87 20.22 4.14
C ILE A 14 8.53 18.84 4.21
N VAL A 15 9.86 18.75 4.28
CA VAL A 15 10.55 17.47 4.08
C VAL A 15 10.88 16.70 5.36
N ASN A 16 10.96 17.35 6.54
CA ASN A 16 11.50 16.68 7.74
C ASN A 16 10.68 15.46 8.19
N ILE A 17 9.36 15.61 8.38
CA ILE A 17 8.50 14.48 8.77
C ILE A 17 8.41 13.43 7.66
N PRO A 18 8.14 13.79 6.39
CA PRO A 18 8.20 12.83 5.28
C PRO A 18 9.51 12.06 5.17
N LYS A 19 10.65 12.71 5.44
CA LYS A 19 11.97 12.07 5.42
C LYS A 19 12.08 11.01 6.53
N LEU A 20 11.58 11.28 7.73
CA LEU A 20 11.50 10.27 8.79
C LEU A 20 10.63 9.09 8.38
N MET A 21 9.43 9.35 7.85
CA MET A 21 8.52 8.31 7.33
C MET A 21 9.18 7.47 6.23
N PHE A 22 9.92 8.09 5.31
CA PHE A 22 10.62 7.41 4.23
C PHE A 22 11.72 6.47 4.73
N TYR A 23 12.57 6.89 5.68
CA TYR A 23 13.63 6.00 6.18
C TYR A 23 13.08 4.87 7.04
N THR A 24 12.09 5.17 7.87
CA THR A 24 11.43 4.14 8.68
C THR A 24 10.67 3.13 7.84
N SER A 25 10.08 3.54 6.72
CA SER A 25 9.42 2.60 5.81
C SER A 25 10.40 1.60 5.19
N ILE A 26 11.64 2.01 4.94
CA ILE A 26 12.70 1.10 4.47
C ILE A 26 13.03 0.05 5.54
N LEU A 27 13.12 0.45 6.81
CA LEU A 27 13.40 -0.48 7.92
C LEU A 27 12.28 -1.54 8.04
N TRP A 28 11.03 -1.12 7.99
CA TRP A 28 9.89 -2.04 8.00
C TRP A 28 9.86 -2.96 6.79
N PHE A 29 10.18 -2.43 5.60
CA PHE A 29 10.28 -3.21 4.38
C PHE A 29 11.35 -4.31 4.49
N LEU A 30 12.52 -4.00 5.06
CA LEU A 30 13.59 -4.99 5.24
C LEU A 30 13.20 -6.06 6.27
N LEU A 31 12.57 -5.68 7.38
CA LEU A 31 12.08 -6.62 8.39
C LEU A 31 11.04 -7.58 7.80
N GLY A 32 10.03 -7.04 7.11
CA GLY A 32 8.98 -7.83 6.48
C GLY A 32 9.48 -8.68 5.32
N GLY A 33 10.40 -8.15 4.51
CA GLY A 33 11.05 -8.88 3.43
C GLY A 33 11.87 -10.08 3.94
N GLY A 34 12.60 -9.90 5.04
CA GLY A 34 13.31 -10.98 5.72
C GLY A 34 12.36 -12.08 6.21
N ALA A 35 11.23 -11.72 6.82
CA ALA A 35 10.20 -12.67 7.22
C ALA A 35 9.60 -13.43 6.02
N GLY A 36 9.43 -12.76 4.87
CA GLY A 36 8.98 -13.39 3.63
C GLY A 36 9.97 -14.41 3.08
N LEU A 37 11.27 -14.08 3.02
CA LEU A 37 12.31 -15.04 2.61
C LEU A 37 12.37 -16.23 3.56
N TYR A 38 12.24 -16.00 4.86
CA TYR A 38 12.18 -17.06 5.86
C TYR A 38 11.01 -18.02 5.62
N MET A 39 9.82 -17.51 5.29
CA MET A 39 8.66 -18.36 4.99
C MET A 39 8.90 -19.27 3.77
N VAL A 40 9.57 -18.76 2.72
CA VAL A 40 9.87 -19.56 1.52
C VAL A 40 10.95 -20.60 1.82
N LEU A 41 12.01 -20.21 2.52
CA LEU A 41 13.08 -21.13 2.95
C LEU A 41 12.56 -22.23 3.88
N SER A 42 11.56 -21.92 4.70
CA SER A 42 10.91 -22.88 5.59
C SER A 42 10.26 -24.03 4.83
N HIS A 43 9.63 -23.76 3.66
CA HIS A 43 9.04 -24.80 2.81
C HIS A 43 10.10 -25.73 2.25
N LEU A 44 11.20 -25.17 1.73
CA LEU A 44 12.26 -25.94 1.07
C LEU A 44 13.15 -26.72 2.04
N SER A 45 13.37 -26.21 3.25
CA SER A 45 14.25 -26.86 4.23
C SER A 45 13.52 -27.85 5.13
N GLY A 46 12.20 -27.71 5.29
CA GLY A 46 11.43 -28.40 6.34
C GLY A 46 11.88 -28.07 7.77
N ALA A 47 12.83 -27.15 7.95
CA ALA A 47 13.54 -26.91 9.20
C ALA A 47 12.92 -25.74 9.99
N THR A 48 11.61 -25.80 10.22
CA THR A 48 10.94 -24.86 11.12
C THR A 48 9.74 -25.47 11.84
N TYR A 49 9.40 -24.90 12.99
CA TYR A 49 8.14 -25.19 13.65
C TYR A 49 7.01 -24.46 12.94
N VAL A 50 5.86 -25.14 12.84
CA VAL A 50 4.62 -24.60 12.27
C VAL A 50 4.25 -23.25 12.90
N ALA A 51 4.49 -23.08 14.20
CA ALA A 51 4.28 -21.82 14.91
C ALA A 51 5.09 -20.65 14.32
N ASN A 52 6.38 -20.87 14.07
CA ASN A 52 7.28 -19.84 13.60
C ASN A 52 6.92 -19.38 12.18
N TYR A 53 6.44 -20.30 11.32
CA TYR A 53 5.93 -19.95 9.99
C TYR A 53 4.77 -18.95 10.08
N TYR A 54 3.79 -19.21 10.95
CA TYR A 54 2.63 -18.33 11.11
C TYR A 54 2.96 -17.01 11.81
N GLN A 55 3.98 -16.99 12.68
CA GLN A 55 4.51 -15.75 13.24
C GLN A 55 5.17 -14.91 12.14
N ALA A 56 6.03 -15.52 11.32
CA ALA A 56 6.66 -14.84 10.20
C ALA A 56 5.63 -14.33 9.18
N MET A 57 4.57 -15.10 8.90
CA MET A 57 3.47 -14.67 8.04
C MET A 57 2.71 -13.47 8.60
N THR A 58 2.46 -13.45 9.92
CA THR A 58 1.80 -12.34 10.59
C THR A 58 2.67 -11.09 10.56
N LEU A 59 3.96 -11.24 10.92
CA LEU A 59 4.96 -10.17 10.87
C LEU A 59 5.07 -9.59 9.45
N HIS A 60 5.34 -10.44 8.46
CA HIS A 60 5.48 -10.07 7.05
C HIS A 60 4.27 -9.27 6.57
N GLY A 61 3.06 -9.81 6.74
CA GLY A 61 1.86 -9.17 6.23
C GLY A 61 1.59 -7.79 6.86
N VAL A 62 1.73 -7.66 8.18
CA VAL A 62 1.46 -6.41 8.90
C VAL A 62 2.50 -5.34 8.56
N VAL A 63 3.79 -5.66 8.70
CA VAL A 63 4.85 -4.64 8.56
C VAL A 63 5.10 -4.27 7.10
N MET A 64 4.91 -5.17 6.14
CA MET A 64 5.05 -4.83 4.71
C MET A 64 3.93 -3.91 4.24
N ALA A 65 2.68 -4.22 4.59
CA ALA A 65 1.53 -3.44 4.15
C ALA A 65 1.53 -2.04 4.77
N PHE A 66 1.63 -1.96 6.10
CA PHE A 66 1.45 -0.69 6.83
C PHE A 66 2.76 0.05 7.08
N GLY A 67 3.82 -0.67 7.47
CA GLY A 67 5.13 -0.06 7.73
C GLY A 67 5.95 0.21 6.47
N GLY A 68 5.94 -0.72 5.51
CA GLY A 68 6.67 -0.60 4.25
C GLY A 68 5.94 0.30 3.25
N LEU A 69 4.89 -0.24 2.62
CA LEU A 69 4.20 0.45 1.53
C LEU A 69 3.39 1.67 1.99
N PHE A 70 2.49 1.51 2.96
CA PHE A 70 1.59 2.58 3.37
C PHE A 70 2.35 3.79 3.93
N GLN A 71 3.37 3.56 4.77
CA GLN A 71 4.20 4.64 5.30
C GLN A 71 5.04 5.34 4.21
N LEU A 72 5.54 4.60 3.21
CA LEU A 72 6.20 5.19 2.03
C LEU A 72 5.22 6.08 1.23
N MET A 73 4.00 5.59 1.02
CA MET A 73 2.92 6.36 0.38
C MET A 73 2.61 7.63 1.19
N MET A 74 2.43 7.52 2.51
CA MET A 74 2.19 8.67 3.38
C MET A 74 3.32 9.70 3.26
N ALA A 75 4.59 9.27 3.33
CA ALA A 75 5.75 10.14 3.20
C ALA A 75 5.69 10.97 1.91
N LEU A 76 5.61 10.28 0.77
CA LEU A 76 5.73 10.91 -0.54
C LEU A 76 4.48 11.72 -0.93
N SER A 77 3.30 11.26 -0.53
CA SER A 77 2.04 11.99 -0.76
C SER A 77 1.92 13.27 0.07
N LEU A 78 2.26 13.24 1.37
CA LEU A 78 2.24 14.42 2.22
C LEU A 78 3.29 15.44 1.77
N MET A 79 4.50 14.97 1.45
CA MET A 79 5.55 15.83 0.89
C MET A 79 5.06 16.51 -0.38
N ARG A 80 4.47 15.75 -1.31
CA ARG A 80 3.91 16.29 -2.55
C ARG A 80 2.80 17.31 -2.29
N ALA A 81 1.82 17.00 -1.45
CA ALA A 81 0.75 17.93 -1.11
C ALA A 81 1.30 19.21 -0.47
N GLY A 82 2.28 19.10 0.40
CA GLY A 82 2.99 20.24 1.00
C GLY A 82 3.64 21.14 -0.06
N PHE A 83 4.34 20.56 -1.04
CA PHE A 83 4.92 21.32 -2.15
C PHE A 83 3.87 21.94 -3.08
N CYS A 84 2.82 21.20 -3.45
CA CYS A 84 1.79 21.69 -4.37
C CYS A 84 0.98 22.87 -3.81
N TYR A 85 0.76 22.92 -2.50
CA TYR A 85 0.00 23.99 -1.85
C TYR A 85 0.87 24.98 -1.06
N GLY A 86 2.19 24.78 -1.05
CA GLY A 86 3.16 25.55 -0.26
C GLY A 86 2.84 25.59 1.23
N LYS A 87 2.47 24.43 1.78
CA LYS A 87 2.07 24.29 3.19
C LYS A 87 3.03 23.37 3.94
N PRO A 88 3.36 23.70 5.20
CA PRO A 88 4.29 22.93 5.99
C PRO A 88 3.68 21.59 6.41
N VAL A 89 4.44 20.50 6.27
CA VAL A 89 4.09 19.14 6.71
C VAL A 89 4.65 18.95 8.12
N LYS A 90 4.16 19.76 9.07
CA LYS A 90 4.57 19.75 10.48
C LYS A 90 3.40 19.99 11.43
N GLY A 91 3.65 19.76 12.72
CA GLY A 91 2.68 19.95 13.79
C GLY A 91 2.00 18.65 14.21
N PHE A 92 1.08 18.77 15.18
CA PHE A 92 0.53 17.63 15.92
C PHE A 92 0.03 16.49 15.02
N VAL A 93 -0.83 16.78 14.03
CA VAL A 93 -1.44 15.73 13.19
C VAL A 93 -0.37 14.94 12.42
N ALA A 94 0.59 15.62 11.79
CA ALA A 94 1.64 14.94 11.02
C ALA A 94 2.59 14.13 11.93
N SER A 95 2.96 14.69 13.09
CA SER A 95 3.81 14.00 14.07
C SER A 95 3.09 12.80 14.71
N ALA A 96 1.81 12.95 15.08
CA ALA A 96 1.00 11.88 15.64
C ALA A 96 0.78 10.75 14.63
N SER A 97 0.52 11.07 13.36
CA SER A 97 0.45 10.07 12.29
C SER A 97 1.71 9.21 12.20
N TYR A 98 2.89 9.82 12.31
CA TYR A 98 4.15 9.08 12.32
C TYR A 98 4.32 8.26 13.60
N LEU A 99 4.17 8.88 14.77
CA LEU A 99 4.44 8.24 16.06
C LEU A 99 3.50 7.06 16.33
N LEU A 100 2.19 7.25 16.15
CA LEU A 100 1.19 6.21 16.44
C LEU A 100 1.27 5.05 15.45
N LEU A 101 1.58 5.31 14.18
CA LEU A 101 1.76 4.24 13.19
C LEU A 101 2.93 3.33 13.60
N ASN A 102 4.08 3.92 13.91
CA ASN A 102 5.28 3.15 14.27
C ASN A 102 5.15 2.49 15.65
N LEU A 103 4.48 3.15 16.61
CA LEU A 103 4.18 2.54 17.90
C LEU A 103 3.26 1.33 17.73
N GLY A 104 2.19 1.46 16.94
CA GLY A 104 1.27 0.36 16.67
C GLY A 104 1.94 -0.83 15.98
N LEU A 105 2.81 -0.56 14.99
CA LEU A 105 3.61 -1.58 14.33
C LEU A 105 4.60 -2.26 15.27
N LEU A 106 5.26 -1.51 16.15
CA LEU A 106 6.17 -2.07 17.15
C LEU A 106 5.41 -2.98 18.13
N MET A 107 4.24 -2.57 18.59
CA MET A 107 3.37 -3.40 19.43
C MET A 107 2.98 -4.70 18.72
N ALA A 108 2.61 -4.63 17.43
CA ALA A 108 2.28 -5.82 16.64
C ALA A 108 3.49 -6.76 16.46
N VAL A 109 4.70 -6.21 16.29
CA VAL A 109 5.95 -7.01 16.20
C VAL A 109 6.23 -7.72 17.52
N VAL A 110 6.16 -6.99 18.64
CA VAL A 110 6.37 -7.57 19.98
C VAL A 110 5.32 -8.65 20.25
N ALA A 111 4.05 -8.38 19.95
CA ALA A 111 3.00 -9.38 20.11
C ALA A 111 3.22 -10.63 19.23
N THR A 112 3.74 -10.45 18.02
CA THR A 112 4.10 -11.58 17.15
C THR A 112 5.25 -12.39 17.74
N TRP A 113 6.27 -11.75 18.32
CA TRP A 113 7.32 -12.43 19.08
C TRP A 113 6.79 -13.17 20.31
N LEU A 114 5.76 -12.65 20.96
CA LEU A 114 5.06 -13.30 22.08
C LEU A 114 4.11 -14.44 21.63
N GLY A 115 4.01 -14.74 20.33
CA GLY A 115 3.31 -15.92 19.83
C GLY A 115 2.03 -15.66 19.03
N VAL A 116 1.64 -14.40 18.83
CA VAL A 116 0.46 -14.06 18.01
C VAL A 116 0.68 -14.45 16.55
N ARG A 117 -0.30 -15.15 15.96
CA ARG A 117 -0.21 -15.83 14.66
C ARG A 117 -1.47 -15.64 13.81
N THR A 118 -2.02 -14.43 13.80
CA THR A 118 -3.34 -14.12 13.23
C THR A 118 -3.35 -13.79 11.74
N SER A 119 -2.18 -13.63 11.10
CA SER A 119 -2.04 -12.96 9.80
C SER A 119 -2.37 -11.47 9.83
N TYR A 120 -2.20 -10.78 8.69
CA TYR A 120 -2.60 -9.38 8.52
C TYR A 120 -4.09 -9.23 8.18
N THR A 121 -4.68 -10.23 7.53
CA THR A 121 -6.13 -10.31 7.34
C THR A 121 -6.72 -10.84 8.63
N LEU A 122 -7.11 -9.94 9.52
CA LEU A 122 -7.63 -10.22 10.87
C LEU A 122 -9.01 -10.86 10.82
N MET A 123 -9.12 -12.06 10.24
CA MET A 123 -10.39 -12.75 10.12
C MET A 123 -10.88 -13.15 11.51
N PHE A 124 -11.94 -12.50 11.96
CA PHE A 124 -12.64 -12.91 13.17
C PHE A 124 -13.37 -14.23 12.88
N PRO A 125 -13.27 -15.26 13.76
CA PRO A 125 -12.89 -15.18 15.17
C PRO A 125 -11.48 -15.65 15.53
N LEU A 126 -10.56 -15.80 14.57
CA LEU A 126 -9.25 -16.43 14.80
C LEU A 126 -8.46 -15.82 15.97
N PRO A 127 -8.28 -14.49 16.10
CA PRO A 127 -7.56 -13.88 17.23
C PRO A 127 -8.11 -14.31 18.60
N ALA A 128 -9.43 -14.29 18.76
CA ALA A 128 -10.11 -14.63 20.01
C ALA A 128 -10.10 -16.14 20.28
N VAL A 129 -10.45 -16.95 19.27
CA VAL A 129 -10.46 -18.41 19.36
C VAL A 129 -9.06 -18.94 19.68
N GLY A 130 -8.02 -18.39 19.06
CA GLY A 130 -6.65 -18.80 19.36
C GLY A 130 -6.25 -18.54 20.81
N ALA A 131 -6.71 -17.45 21.43
CA ALA A 131 -6.45 -17.19 22.85
C ALA A 131 -7.23 -18.16 23.75
N LEU A 132 -8.51 -18.39 23.42
CA LEU A 132 -9.38 -19.32 24.17
C LEU A 132 -8.87 -20.77 24.15
N HIS A 133 -8.22 -21.18 23.06
CA HIS A 133 -7.60 -22.50 22.93
C HIS A 133 -6.12 -22.53 23.39
N GLY A 134 -5.60 -21.46 24.00
CA GLY A 134 -4.24 -21.41 24.50
C GLY A 134 -3.15 -21.41 23.43
N LEU A 135 -3.48 -21.07 22.18
CA LEU A 135 -2.49 -20.94 21.09
C LEU A 135 -1.56 -19.74 21.30
N TRP A 136 -2.04 -18.70 21.96
CA TRP A 136 -1.26 -17.53 22.36
C TRP A 136 -1.89 -16.91 23.62
N THR A 137 -1.11 -16.14 24.37
CA THR A 137 -1.60 -15.54 25.62
C THR A 137 -2.57 -14.41 25.36
N LEU A 138 -3.46 -14.14 26.32
CA LEU A 138 -4.37 -13.01 26.26
C LEU A 138 -3.59 -11.69 26.18
N ASP A 139 -2.52 -11.54 26.96
CA ASP A 139 -1.65 -10.35 26.96
C ASP A 139 -1.05 -10.07 25.57
N ALA A 140 -0.60 -11.12 24.87
CA ALA A 140 -0.04 -10.97 23.55
C ALA A 140 -1.11 -10.51 22.53
N VAL A 141 -2.33 -11.03 22.62
CA VAL A 141 -3.47 -10.59 21.79
C VAL A 141 -3.86 -9.16 22.12
N THR A 142 -3.94 -8.81 23.40
CA THR A 142 -4.25 -7.45 23.85
C THR A 142 -3.25 -6.45 23.28
N LEU A 143 -1.95 -6.76 23.37
CA LEU A 143 -0.89 -5.95 22.79
C LEU A 143 -1.04 -5.82 21.27
N PHE A 144 -1.34 -6.92 20.59
CA PHE A 144 -1.55 -6.92 19.14
C PHE A 144 -2.75 -6.06 18.72
N VAL A 145 -3.89 -6.21 19.40
CA VAL A 145 -5.13 -5.48 19.12
C VAL A 145 -4.93 -3.99 19.32
N TRP A 146 -4.30 -3.55 20.43
CA TRP A 146 -3.98 -2.14 20.61
C TRP A 146 -2.98 -1.63 19.58
N GLY A 147 -2.03 -2.45 19.15
CA GLY A 147 -1.15 -2.13 18.02
C GLY A 147 -1.93 -1.86 16.73
N VAL A 148 -2.90 -2.73 16.42
CA VAL A 148 -3.82 -2.58 15.27
C VAL A 148 -4.68 -1.32 15.43
N VAL A 149 -5.24 -1.04 16.60
CA VAL A 149 -6.04 0.17 16.85
C VAL A 149 -5.24 1.43 16.53
N LEU A 150 -3.98 1.51 16.93
CA LEU A 150 -3.12 2.66 16.62
C LEU A 150 -2.85 2.78 15.11
N VAL A 151 -2.56 1.68 14.43
CA VAL A 151 -2.36 1.67 12.97
C VAL A 151 -3.64 2.12 12.25
N VAL A 152 -4.79 1.55 12.59
CA VAL A 152 -6.08 1.87 11.98
C VAL A 152 -6.49 3.31 12.28
N ALA A 153 -6.22 3.84 13.48
CA ALA A 153 -6.47 5.24 13.82
C ALA A 153 -5.68 6.20 12.92
N VAL A 154 -4.43 5.86 12.57
CA VAL A 154 -3.65 6.64 11.60
C VAL A 154 -4.24 6.55 10.21
N VAL A 155 -4.53 5.33 9.75
CA VAL A 155 -5.06 5.04 8.41
C VAL A 155 -6.41 5.73 8.17
N VAL A 156 -7.32 5.65 9.15
CA VAL A 156 -8.71 6.11 9.03
C VAL A 156 -8.89 7.58 9.41
N ALA A 157 -8.13 8.09 10.38
CA ALA A 157 -8.35 9.44 10.91
C ALA A 157 -7.18 10.40 10.69
N LEU A 158 -5.98 10.09 11.20
CA LEU A 158 -4.91 11.10 11.26
C LEU A 158 -4.28 11.40 9.90
N TYR A 159 -3.99 10.39 9.08
CA TYR A 159 -3.46 10.58 7.74
C TYR A 159 -4.42 11.33 6.79
N PRO A 160 -5.71 10.95 6.66
CA PRO A 160 -6.64 11.71 5.84
C PRO A 160 -6.86 13.14 6.37
N SER A 161 -6.82 13.34 7.70
CA SER A 161 -6.85 14.69 8.30
C SER A 161 -5.62 15.52 7.92
N ALA A 162 -4.43 14.92 7.89
CA ALA A 162 -3.21 15.58 7.44
C ALA A 162 -3.30 15.99 5.97
N LEU A 163 -3.80 15.11 5.09
CA LEU A 163 -4.05 15.42 3.69
C LEU A 163 -5.11 16.53 3.54
N ALA A 164 -6.26 16.42 4.21
CA ALA A 164 -7.33 17.40 4.15
C ALA A 164 -6.85 18.80 4.60
N ARG A 165 -6.05 18.86 5.67
CA ARG A 165 -5.40 20.10 6.14
C ARG A 165 -4.53 20.72 5.04
N LEU A 166 -3.72 19.93 4.35
CA LEU A 166 -2.86 20.43 3.28
C LEU A 166 -3.67 20.87 2.04
N ILE A 167 -4.70 20.12 1.67
CA ILE A 167 -5.46 20.38 0.44
C ILE A 167 -6.48 21.51 0.63
N PHE A 168 -7.32 21.48 1.65
CA PHE A 168 -8.49 22.35 1.77
C PHE A 168 -8.33 23.53 2.73
N PHE A 169 -7.52 23.38 3.78
CA PHE A 169 -7.49 24.34 4.88
C PHE A 169 -6.23 25.22 4.89
N GLY A 170 -6.38 26.46 5.35
CA GLY A 170 -5.28 27.41 5.48
C GLY A 170 -4.85 28.05 4.16
N LYS A 171 -4.07 29.13 4.25
CA LYS A 171 -3.62 29.90 3.09
C LYS A 171 -2.56 29.12 2.31
N THR A 172 -2.76 28.98 1.00
CA THR A 172 -1.72 28.56 0.06
C THR A 172 -0.65 29.65 0.01
N ARG A 173 0.62 29.27 0.14
CA ARG A 173 1.75 30.20 0.07
C ARG A 173 2.60 29.85 -1.13
N GLU A 174 3.30 30.82 -1.70
CA GLU A 174 4.42 30.50 -2.58
C GLU A 174 5.48 29.78 -1.74
N ALA A 175 5.67 28.48 -1.99
CA ALA A 175 6.87 27.81 -1.52
C ALA A 175 8.04 28.42 -2.28
N LEU A 176 8.98 29.03 -1.55
CA LEU A 176 10.22 29.57 -2.11
C LEU A 176 10.92 28.46 -2.89
N ILE A 177 10.78 28.51 -4.23
CA ILE A 177 11.50 27.72 -5.23
C ILE A 177 11.25 26.22 -5.09
N LEU A 178 10.68 25.61 -6.14
CA LEU A 178 10.81 24.20 -6.61
C LEU A 178 9.57 23.79 -7.45
N GLU A 179 8.92 24.73 -8.17
CA GLU A 179 7.95 24.36 -9.23
C GLU A 179 8.54 23.34 -10.21
N ARG A 180 9.87 23.42 -10.43
CA ARG A 180 10.66 22.53 -11.29
C ARG A 180 10.91 21.12 -10.74
N PHE A 181 10.73 20.87 -9.43
CA PHE A 181 11.20 19.62 -8.80
C PHE A 181 10.14 18.78 -8.09
N VAL A 182 9.01 19.35 -7.63
CA VAL A 182 7.88 18.55 -7.08
C VAL A 182 6.53 19.24 -7.33
N GLY A 183 6.47 20.58 -7.20
CA GLY A 183 5.23 21.34 -7.16
C GLY A 183 4.84 21.99 -8.49
N THR A 184 4.24 21.23 -9.41
CA THR A 184 3.23 21.82 -10.31
C THR A 184 1.92 21.14 -10.01
N LEU A 185 0.91 21.92 -9.62
CA LEU A 185 -0.47 21.48 -9.47
C LEU A 185 -0.88 20.74 -10.74
N ASN A 186 -0.87 19.41 -10.68
CA ASN A 186 -1.49 18.57 -11.69
C ASN A 186 -2.87 18.19 -11.13
N PRO A 187 -3.96 18.68 -11.75
CA PRO A 187 -5.32 18.46 -11.25
C PRO A 187 -5.64 16.97 -11.07
N SER A 188 -5.35 16.12 -12.08
CA SER A 188 -5.68 14.70 -12.03
C SER A 188 -4.83 13.94 -10.99
N GLY A 189 -3.54 14.25 -10.90
CA GLY A 189 -2.67 13.65 -9.91
C GLY A 189 -2.99 14.07 -8.48
N MET A 190 -3.52 15.28 -8.23
CA MET A 190 -3.94 15.70 -6.88
C MET A 190 -5.35 15.19 -6.54
N ALA A 191 -6.23 15.08 -7.55
CA ALA A 191 -7.55 14.51 -7.38
C ALA A 191 -7.52 13.06 -6.86
N SER A 192 -6.47 12.30 -7.16
CA SER A 192 -6.31 10.93 -6.64
C SER A 192 -6.15 10.84 -5.12
N MET A 193 -5.83 11.94 -4.42
CA MET A 193 -5.78 11.97 -2.96
C MET A 193 -7.18 12.12 -2.32
N LEU A 194 -8.17 12.57 -3.10
CA LEU A 194 -9.52 12.86 -2.60
C LEU A 194 -10.29 11.62 -2.16
N PRO A 195 -10.25 10.48 -2.87
CA PRO A 195 -10.87 9.24 -2.39
C PRO A 195 -10.36 8.84 -1.01
N TYR A 196 -9.07 9.03 -0.75
CA TYR A 196 -8.51 8.77 0.58
C TYR A 196 -9.11 9.69 1.65
N ILE A 197 -9.30 10.98 1.36
CA ILE A 197 -9.86 11.94 2.32
C ILE A 197 -11.35 11.69 2.58
N PHE A 198 -12.13 11.33 1.56
CA PHE A 198 -13.59 11.31 1.65
C PHE A 198 -14.18 9.91 1.87
N ILE A 199 -13.53 8.85 1.39
CA ILE A 199 -14.06 7.47 1.46
C ILE A 199 -13.50 6.73 2.67
N VAL A 200 -12.18 6.75 2.87
CA VAL A 200 -11.51 5.94 3.89
C VAL A 200 -11.96 6.28 5.32
N PRO A 201 -12.12 7.55 5.74
CA PRO A 201 -12.60 7.85 7.09
C PRO A 201 -14.02 7.35 7.34
N VAL A 202 -14.91 7.49 6.36
CA VAL A 202 -16.32 7.09 6.47
C VAL A 202 -16.41 5.58 6.58
N LEU A 203 -15.83 4.86 5.61
CA LEU A 203 -15.91 3.40 5.55
C LEU A 203 -15.04 2.70 6.59
N GLY A 204 -13.99 3.35 7.09
CA GLY A 204 -13.10 2.84 8.14
C GLY A 204 -13.53 3.13 9.57
N SER A 205 -14.50 4.03 9.78
CA SER A 205 -14.95 4.41 11.12
C SER A 205 -15.52 3.23 11.91
N ALA A 206 -16.29 2.36 11.25
CA ALA A 206 -16.88 1.17 11.85
C ALA A 206 -15.81 0.20 12.38
N ILE A 207 -14.83 -0.18 11.55
CA ILE A 207 -13.78 -1.10 11.98
C ILE A 207 -12.84 -0.50 13.03
N LEU A 208 -12.63 0.82 13.00
CA LEU A 208 -11.87 1.51 14.05
C LEU A 208 -12.61 1.45 15.39
N LEU A 209 -13.93 1.70 15.39
CA LEU A 209 -14.77 1.60 16.58
C LEU A 209 -14.80 0.17 17.13
N GLU A 210 -14.99 -0.82 16.26
CA GLU A 210 -14.99 -2.23 16.63
C GLU A 210 -13.66 -2.65 17.24
N ALA A 211 -12.53 -2.33 16.60
CA ALA A 211 -11.21 -2.64 17.12
C ALA A 211 -10.95 -1.98 18.48
N ALA A 212 -11.40 -0.73 18.66
CA ALA A 212 -11.27 -0.02 19.93
C ALA A 212 -12.13 -0.64 21.03
N LEU A 213 -13.38 -1.00 20.74
CA LEU A 213 -14.28 -1.69 21.68
C LEU A 213 -13.72 -3.06 22.10
N ILE A 214 -13.21 -3.84 21.15
CA ILE A 214 -12.51 -5.10 21.43
C ILE A 214 -11.28 -4.83 22.31
N GLY A 215 -10.46 -3.84 21.97
CA GLY A 215 -9.28 -3.46 22.75
C GLY A 215 -9.61 -3.06 24.18
N MET A 216 -10.69 -2.29 24.39
CA MET A 216 -11.19 -1.89 25.71
C MET A 216 -11.72 -3.08 26.51
N ALA A 217 -12.42 -4.02 25.87
CA ALA A 217 -12.89 -5.23 26.54
C ALA A 217 -11.74 -6.14 26.99
N LEU A 218 -10.68 -6.24 26.18
CA LEU A 218 -9.48 -7.02 26.52
C LEU A 218 -8.70 -6.49 27.74
N ILE A 219 -8.92 -5.22 28.11
CA ILE A 219 -8.35 -4.61 29.32
C ILE A 219 -9.40 -4.35 30.41
N ASN A 220 -10.57 -5.01 30.32
CA ASN A 220 -11.67 -4.93 31.27
C ASN A 220 -12.27 -3.52 31.48
N LEU A 221 -12.15 -2.63 30.50
CA LEU A 221 -12.82 -1.32 30.52
C LEU A 221 -14.27 -1.37 30.01
N VAL A 222 -14.59 -2.36 29.17
CA VAL A 222 -15.93 -2.62 28.64
C VAL A 222 -16.25 -4.10 28.86
N PRO A 223 -17.42 -4.46 29.40
CA PRO A 223 -17.82 -5.86 29.53
C PRO A 223 -17.90 -6.57 28.17
N LEU A 224 -17.43 -7.82 28.10
CA LEU A 224 -17.36 -8.58 26.84
C LEU A 224 -18.75 -8.88 26.26
N ASP A 225 -19.75 -9.06 27.12
CA ASP A 225 -21.16 -9.27 26.79
C ASP A 225 -21.79 -8.07 26.08
N GLU A 226 -21.39 -6.83 26.43
CA GLU A 226 -21.86 -5.62 25.75
C GLU A 226 -21.37 -5.54 24.29
N ILE A 227 -20.24 -6.18 23.98
CA ILE A 227 -19.65 -6.19 22.64
C ILE A 227 -19.74 -7.55 21.95
N ALA A 228 -20.44 -8.53 22.54
CA ALA A 228 -20.52 -9.89 22.02
C ALA A 228 -21.07 -9.94 20.57
N TRP A 229 -21.93 -8.98 20.22
CA TRP A 229 -22.45 -8.83 18.86
C TRP A 229 -21.35 -8.50 17.84
N ILE A 230 -20.32 -7.71 18.19
CA ILE A 230 -19.18 -7.39 17.30
C ILE A 230 -18.35 -8.65 17.03
N LEU A 231 -18.21 -9.50 18.04
CA LEU A 231 -17.48 -10.76 17.96
C LEU A 231 -18.21 -11.82 17.11
N HIS A 232 -19.39 -11.53 16.57
CA HIS A 232 -19.99 -12.41 15.59
C HIS A 232 -19.20 -12.32 14.26
N PRO A 233 -18.78 -13.44 13.63
CA PRO A 233 -17.94 -13.41 12.44
C PRO A 233 -18.49 -12.55 11.31
N LEU A 234 -19.81 -12.50 11.11
CA LEU A 234 -20.41 -11.64 10.08
C LEU A 234 -20.31 -10.16 10.43
N ASN A 235 -20.53 -9.81 11.70
CA ASN A 235 -20.57 -8.42 12.15
C ASN A 235 -19.19 -7.78 12.13
N PHE A 236 -18.12 -8.56 12.30
CA PHE A 236 -16.75 -8.08 12.14
C PHE A 236 -16.28 -8.11 10.67
N ASN A 237 -16.49 -9.24 9.97
CA ASN A 237 -15.85 -9.44 8.66
C ASN A 237 -16.42 -8.51 7.58
N TYR A 238 -17.70 -8.14 7.63
CA TYR A 238 -18.28 -7.20 6.66
C TYR A 238 -17.67 -5.78 6.81
N PRO A 239 -17.69 -5.13 7.98
CA PRO A 239 -17.00 -3.86 8.20
C PRO A 239 -15.51 -3.91 7.89
N PHE A 240 -14.83 -5.02 8.26
CA PHE A 240 -13.44 -5.24 7.91
C PHE A 240 -13.23 -5.17 6.40
N TRP A 241 -14.02 -5.89 5.59
CA TRP A 241 -13.84 -5.91 4.13
C TRP A 241 -14.32 -4.63 3.45
N VAL A 242 -15.39 -4.00 3.94
CA VAL A 242 -15.82 -2.66 3.48
C VAL A 242 -14.65 -1.68 3.60
N TRP A 243 -13.97 -1.66 4.74
CA TRP A 243 -12.79 -0.81 4.94
C TRP A 243 -11.57 -1.30 4.16
N ALA A 244 -11.15 -2.55 4.34
CA ALA A 244 -9.88 -3.07 3.83
C ALA A 244 -9.82 -3.04 2.30
N HIS A 245 -10.93 -3.36 1.63
CA HIS A 245 -11.03 -3.24 0.18
C HIS A 245 -10.87 -1.78 -0.26
N ASN A 246 -11.67 -0.87 0.29
CA ASN A 246 -11.63 0.54 -0.08
C ASN A 246 -10.30 1.23 0.28
N LEU A 247 -9.62 0.79 1.34
CA LEU A 247 -8.26 1.20 1.65
C LEU A 247 -7.30 0.81 0.53
N MET A 248 -7.33 -0.45 0.09
CA MET A 248 -6.48 -0.94 -1.00
C MET A 248 -6.75 -0.21 -2.31
N GLU A 249 -8.02 0.04 -2.63
CA GLU A 249 -8.41 0.80 -3.82
C GLU A 249 -7.95 2.26 -3.75
N ALA A 250 -8.08 2.92 -2.60
CA ALA A 250 -7.56 4.27 -2.40
C ALA A 250 -6.03 4.32 -2.55
N MET A 251 -5.30 3.32 -2.04
CA MET A 251 -3.85 3.20 -2.23
C MET A 251 -3.48 3.00 -3.70
N GLY A 252 -4.21 2.16 -4.43
CA GLY A 252 -4.06 1.96 -5.88
C GLY A 252 -4.30 3.24 -6.68
N ILE A 253 -5.41 3.94 -6.41
CA ILE A 253 -5.75 5.23 -7.01
C ILE A 253 -4.66 6.28 -6.74
N MET A 254 -4.14 6.34 -5.52
CA MET A 254 -3.03 7.26 -5.19
C MET A 254 -1.75 6.89 -5.95
N GLY A 255 -1.48 5.59 -6.14
CA GLY A 255 -0.44 5.11 -7.05
C GLY A 255 -0.65 5.60 -8.49
N LEU A 256 -1.85 5.45 -9.06
CA LEU A 256 -2.18 5.96 -10.39
C LEU A 256 -1.98 7.49 -10.49
N GLY A 257 -2.40 8.24 -9.47
CA GLY A 257 -2.15 9.68 -9.41
C GLY A 257 -0.67 10.04 -9.35
N THR A 258 0.16 9.15 -8.79
CA THR A 258 1.62 9.27 -8.86
C THR A 258 2.14 9.13 -10.28
N VAL A 259 1.63 8.16 -11.04
CA VAL A 259 1.93 8.02 -12.48
C VAL A 259 1.46 9.26 -13.26
N TYR A 260 0.26 9.78 -12.96
CA TYR A 260 -0.32 10.95 -13.63
C TYR A 260 0.53 12.22 -13.46
N TRP A 261 1.12 12.39 -12.27
CA TRP A 261 2.00 13.52 -12.01
C TRP A 261 3.39 13.28 -12.61
N LEU A 262 3.95 12.09 -12.41
CA LEU A 262 5.36 11.83 -12.68
C LEU A 262 5.65 11.71 -14.17
N ILE A 263 4.87 10.92 -14.91
CA ILE A 263 5.16 10.60 -16.32
C ILE A 263 5.23 11.84 -17.22
N PRO A 264 4.28 12.79 -17.17
CA PRO A 264 4.33 13.99 -18.02
C PRO A 264 5.60 14.83 -17.90
N ARG A 265 6.26 14.81 -16.73
CA ARG A 265 7.46 15.62 -16.42
C ARG A 265 8.71 15.13 -17.13
N TYR A 266 8.71 13.87 -17.56
CA TYR A 266 9.86 13.20 -18.17
C TYR A 266 9.57 12.86 -19.63
N THR A 267 8.86 13.74 -20.32
CA THR A 267 8.62 13.61 -21.77
C THR A 267 9.65 14.41 -22.57
N ALA A 268 9.99 13.96 -23.78
CA ALA A 268 10.94 14.63 -24.67
C ALA A 268 10.48 16.05 -25.03
N ARG A 269 9.16 16.28 -25.06
CA ARG A 269 8.60 17.62 -25.24
C ARG A 269 9.00 18.59 -24.13
N MET A 270 9.07 18.15 -22.87
CA MET A 270 9.48 18.98 -21.74
C MET A 270 10.96 19.41 -21.80
N GLU A 271 11.80 18.64 -22.49
CA GLU A 271 13.21 18.97 -22.68
C GLU A 271 13.42 20.05 -23.75
N ARG A 272 12.53 20.09 -24.76
CA ARG A 272 12.65 21.00 -25.90
C ARG A 272 11.91 22.32 -25.71
N ALA A 273 10.90 22.36 -24.86
CA ALA A 273 10.07 23.52 -24.58
C ALA A 273 10.02 23.74 -23.06
N GLU A 274 10.94 24.56 -22.53
CA GLU A 274 11.05 24.84 -21.10
C GLU A 274 9.80 25.53 -20.51
N ASP A 275 8.94 26.09 -21.36
CA ASP A 275 7.66 26.75 -21.03
C ASP A 275 6.45 25.80 -21.05
N ALA A 276 6.61 24.55 -21.50
CA ALA A 276 5.51 23.61 -21.57
C ALA A 276 5.15 23.07 -20.17
N ALA A 277 3.89 23.20 -19.76
CA ALA A 277 3.43 22.59 -18.50
C ALA A 277 3.36 21.04 -18.62
N PRO A 278 3.81 20.29 -17.60
CA PRO A 278 3.75 18.84 -17.61
C PRO A 278 2.29 18.38 -17.45
N ARG A 279 1.71 17.90 -18.54
CA ARG A 279 0.30 17.45 -18.60
C ARG A 279 0.19 16.06 -19.22
N LEU A 280 -0.85 15.33 -18.84
CA LEU A 280 -1.27 14.12 -19.54
C LEU A 280 -1.70 14.43 -20.99
N TYR A 281 -2.03 13.39 -21.74
CA TYR A 281 -2.73 13.52 -23.01
C TYR A 281 -4.10 14.18 -22.80
N SER A 282 -4.84 13.76 -21.76
CA SER A 282 -6.07 14.43 -21.33
C SER A 282 -6.19 14.46 -19.79
N GLU A 283 -6.10 15.65 -19.21
CA GLU A 283 -6.34 15.85 -17.77
C GLU A 283 -7.80 15.58 -17.40
N LYS A 284 -8.75 15.91 -18.29
CA LYS A 284 -10.18 15.64 -18.08
C LYS A 284 -10.44 14.14 -17.98
N LEU A 285 -9.83 13.35 -18.87
CA LEU A 285 -9.91 11.89 -18.82
C LEU A 285 -9.25 11.34 -17.55
N GLY A 286 -8.13 11.93 -17.13
CA GLY A 286 -7.46 11.56 -15.88
C GLY A 286 -8.38 11.76 -14.66
N ILE A 287 -9.00 12.93 -14.52
CA ILE A 287 -9.95 13.22 -13.43
C ILE A 287 -11.17 12.29 -13.50
N PHE A 288 -11.75 12.11 -14.69
CA PHE A 288 -12.87 11.19 -14.89
C PHE A 288 -12.52 9.76 -14.46
N ALA A 289 -11.35 9.26 -14.85
CA ALA A 289 -10.88 7.93 -14.46
C ALA A 289 -10.80 7.78 -12.94
N ILE A 290 -10.27 8.78 -12.22
CA ILE A 290 -10.20 8.75 -10.74
C ILE A 290 -11.61 8.71 -10.12
N ILE A 291 -12.52 9.57 -10.56
CA ILE A 291 -13.87 9.65 -10.01
C ILE A 291 -14.65 8.36 -10.30
N PHE A 292 -14.58 7.88 -11.54
CA PHE A 292 -15.25 6.66 -11.98
C PHE A 292 -14.74 5.45 -11.19
N TYR A 293 -13.41 5.29 -11.10
CA TYR A 293 -12.79 4.24 -10.31
C TYR A 293 -13.25 4.32 -8.86
N ALA A 294 -13.04 5.46 -8.19
CA ALA A 294 -13.34 5.61 -6.77
C ALA A 294 -14.81 5.31 -6.44
N SER A 295 -15.72 5.70 -7.33
CA SER A 295 -17.16 5.43 -7.18
C SER A 295 -17.47 3.93 -7.33
N ALA A 296 -16.86 3.27 -8.31
CA ALA A 296 -17.03 1.83 -8.52
C ALA A 296 -16.45 0.99 -7.36
N ALA A 297 -15.33 1.41 -6.78
CA ALA A 297 -14.64 0.71 -5.70
C ALA A 297 -15.48 0.55 -4.42
N VAL A 298 -16.37 1.50 -4.11
CA VAL A 298 -17.14 1.51 -2.85
C VAL A 298 -17.86 0.18 -2.61
N MET A 299 -18.47 -0.39 -3.65
CA MET A 299 -19.30 -1.60 -3.55
C MET A 299 -18.64 -2.87 -4.08
N ALA A 300 -17.33 -2.86 -4.36
CA ALA A 300 -16.63 -4.03 -4.86
C ALA A 300 -16.18 -5.01 -3.74
N PHE A 301 -16.18 -4.58 -2.47
CA PHE A 301 -15.80 -5.41 -1.32
C PHE A 301 -16.48 -6.81 -1.21
N PRO A 302 -17.73 -7.06 -1.66
CA PRO A 302 -18.36 -8.37 -1.53
C PRO A 302 -17.61 -9.50 -2.25
N HIS A 303 -16.67 -9.18 -3.16
CA HIS A 303 -15.86 -10.20 -3.80
C HIS A 303 -14.92 -10.96 -2.85
N HIS A 304 -14.61 -10.39 -1.67
CA HIS A 304 -13.82 -11.08 -0.65
C HIS A 304 -14.62 -12.14 0.10
N LEU A 305 -15.94 -12.12 -0.06
CA LEU A 305 -16.91 -12.85 0.76
C LEU A 305 -17.74 -13.86 -0.05
N TYR A 306 -17.50 -14.02 -1.36
CA TYR A 306 -18.25 -14.96 -2.21
C TYR A 306 -18.29 -16.40 -1.68
N THR A 307 -17.17 -16.87 -1.12
CA THR A 307 -17.06 -18.23 -0.60
C THR A 307 -17.37 -18.32 0.90
N MET A 308 -17.89 -17.25 1.50
CA MET A 308 -18.33 -17.30 2.90
C MET A 308 -19.49 -18.29 3.02
N PRO A 309 -19.37 -19.36 3.84
CA PRO A 309 -20.25 -20.54 3.76
C PRO A 309 -21.74 -20.27 4.01
N THR A 310 -22.07 -19.20 4.72
CA THR A 310 -23.45 -18.80 5.00
C THR A 310 -23.45 -17.28 5.04
N SER A 311 -24.29 -16.62 4.22
CA SER A 311 -24.91 -15.30 4.47
C SER A 311 -24.87 -14.29 3.35
N GLN A 312 -23.99 -14.37 2.33
CA GLN A 312 -23.96 -13.28 1.35
C GLN A 312 -25.21 -13.27 0.47
N PRO A 313 -26.03 -12.20 0.49
CA PRO A 313 -27.20 -12.11 -0.37
C PRO A 313 -26.79 -12.14 -1.83
N ILE A 314 -27.52 -12.88 -2.66
CA ILE A 314 -27.19 -13.04 -4.09
C ILE A 314 -27.09 -11.68 -4.82
N GLY A 315 -27.95 -10.73 -4.47
CA GLY A 315 -27.89 -9.36 -5.00
C GLY A 315 -26.58 -8.67 -4.68
N LEU A 316 -26.10 -8.79 -3.42
CA LEU A 316 -24.83 -8.21 -3.00
C LEU A 316 -23.64 -8.87 -3.70
N SER A 317 -23.70 -10.18 -3.97
CA SER A 317 -22.69 -10.88 -4.77
C SER A 317 -22.60 -10.34 -6.19
N TYR A 318 -23.73 -10.18 -6.88
CA TYR A 318 -23.72 -9.60 -8.24
C TYR A 318 -23.28 -8.13 -8.24
N THR A 319 -23.69 -7.35 -7.23
CA THR A 319 -23.20 -5.98 -7.07
C THR A 319 -21.68 -5.95 -6.93
N GLY A 320 -21.10 -6.80 -6.07
CA GLY A 320 -19.65 -6.91 -5.90
C GLY A 320 -18.93 -7.25 -7.20
N GLN A 321 -19.48 -8.18 -7.99
CA GLN A 321 -18.90 -8.59 -9.25
C GLN A 321 -18.89 -7.45 -10.28
N ILE A 322 -20.05 -6.82 -10.48
CA ILE A 322 -20.19 -5.71 -11.43
C ILE A 322 -19.29 -4.54 -11.01
N ALA A 323 -19.30 -4.18 -9.73
CA ALA A 323 -18.43 -3.13 -9.20
C ALA A 323 -16.95 -3.43 -9.43
N SER A 324 -16.52 -4.68 -9.23
CA SER A 324 -15.13 -5.12 -9.47
C SER A 324 -14.73 -5.04 -10.95
N TRP A 325 -15.65 -5.28 -11.89
CA TRP A 325 -15.37 -5.10 -13.31
C TRP A 325 -15.29 -3.61 -13.68
N LEU A 326 -16.16 -2.79 -13.09
CA LEU A 326 -16.14 -1.34 -13.30
C LEU A 326 -14.84 -0.70 -12.79
N THR A 327 -14.25 -1.15 -11.67
CA THR A 327 -12.92 -0.65 -11.26
C THR A 327 -11.85 -0.97 -12.30
N GLY A 328 -11.87 -2.17 -12.88
CA GLY A 328 -11.01 -2.56 -14.00
C GLY A 328 -11.16 -1.66 -15.23
N PHE A 329 -12.39 -1.33 -15.63
CA PHE A 329 -12.66 -0.37 -16.70
C PHE A 329 -12.20 1.06 -16.34
N GLY A 330 -12.35 1.45 -15.07
CA GLY A 330 -11.82 2.70 -14.54
C GLY A 330 -10.31 2.82 -14.73
N ALA A 331 -9.57 1.75 -14.38
CA ALA A 331 -8.13 1.67 -14.59
C ALA A 331 -7.75 1.69 -16.09
N ALA A 332 -8.56 1.11 -16.98
CA ALA A 332 -8.28 1.11 -18.42
C ALA A 332 -8.21 2.54 -19.01
N PHE A 333 -9.04 3.49 -18.53
CA PHE A 333 -8.92 4.89 -18.93
C PHE A 333 -7.54 5.49 -18.59
N SER A 334 -6.98 5.13 -17.43
CA SER A 334 -5.62 5.50 -17.04
C SER A 334 -4.58 4.91 -17.99
N VAL A 335 -4.73 3.63 -18.37
CA VAL A 335 -3.83 2.93 -19.30
C VAL A 335 -3.79 3.65 -20.64
N PHE A 336 -4.94 3.94 -21.24
CA PHE A 336 -4.98 4.65 -22.52
C PHE A 336 -4.40 6.06 -22.42
N ASN A 337 -4.71 6.80 -21.35
CA ASN A 337 -4.23 8.17 -21.17
C ASN A 337 -2.71 8.23 -21.00
N ILE A 338 -2.13 7.33 -20.18
CA ILE A 338 -0.68 7.25 -19.98
C ILE A 338 0.03 6.77 -21.25
N SER A 339 -0.51 5.77 -21.93
CA SER A 339 0.05 5.26 -23.19
C SER A 339 0.04 6.34 -24.27
N ALA A 340 -1.07 7.07 -24.43
CA ALA A 340 -1.17 8.19 -25.36
C ALA A 340 -0.20 9.34 -24.98
N THR A 341 0.00 9.59 -23.68
CA THR A 341 0.98 10.57 -23.19
C THR A 341 2.40 10.18 -23.61
N ALA A 342 2.80 8.93 -23.37
CA ALA A 342 4.11 8.41 -23.72
C ALA A 342 4.34 8.40 -25.24
N TYR A 343 3.35 7.94 -26.01
CA TYR A 343 3.40 7.87 -27.47
C TYR A 343 3.51 9.25 -28.12
N ARG A 344 2.66 10.21 -27.74
CA ARG A 344 2.60 11.53 -28.39
C ARG A 344 3.73 12.46 -27.97
N LYS A 345 4.23 12.34 -26.74
CA LYS A 345 5.19 13.29 -26.17
C LYS A 345 6.61 12.72 -26.04
N GLY A 346 6.79 11.43 -26.30
CA GLY A 346 8.04 10.67 -26.18
C GLY A 346 8.48 10.52 -24.73
N LEU A 347 8.51 9.31 -24.17
CA LEU A 347 8.90 9.10 -22.77
C LEU A 347 10.42 8.93 -22.63
N ARG A 348 11.03 9.65 -21.67
CA ARG A 348 12.42 9.44 -21.25
C ARG A 348 12.46 8.44 -20.11
N LEU A 349 13.19 7.35 -20.28
CA LEU A 349 13.35 6.29 -19.27
C LEU A 349 14.48 6.63 -18.30
N THR A 350 14.20 7.51 -17.35
CA THR A 350 15.03 7.74 -16.15
C THR A 350 14.73 6.67 -15.10
N PRO A 351 15.53 6.53 -14.03
CA PRO A 351 15.17 5.62 -12.93
C PRO A 351 13.76 5.89 -12.35
N ALA A 352 13.38 7.15 -12.18
CA ALA A 352 12.06 7.53 -11.66
C ALA A 352 10.92 7.04 -12.56
N THR A 353 11.00 7.34 -13.86
CA THR A 353 9.96 6.95 -14.83
C THR A 353 9.97 5.48 -15.17
N LEU A 354 11.14 4.83 -15.21
CA LEU A 354 11.22 3.40 -15.44
C LEU A 354 10.56 2.63 -14.30
N ALA A 355 10.83 2.98 -13.04
CA ALA A 355 10.20 2.35 -11.89
C ALA A 355 8.67 2.53 -11.91
N ALA A 356 8.20 3.76 -12.17
CA ALA A 356 6.78 4.04 -12.23
C ALA A 356 6.08 3.34 -13.40
N MET A 357 6.69 3.29 -14.58
CA MET A 357 6.11 2.57 -15.73
C MET A 357 6.13 1.06 -15.53
N LEU A 358 7.20 0.49 -14.98
CA LEU A 358 7.24 -0.96 -14.68
C LEU A 358 6.21 -1.33 -13.62
N GLY A 359 6.11 -0.55 -12.54
CA GLY A 359 5.06 -0.73 -11.53
C GLY A 359 3.66 -0.58 -12.14
N PHE A 360 3.44 0.40 -13.01
CA PHE A 360 2.17 0.57 -13.71
C PHE A 360 1.87 -0.58 -14.69
N THR A 361 2.86 -1.13 -15.39
CA THR A 361 2.68 -2.30 -16.24
C THR A 361 2.33 -3.53 -15.41
N ILE A 362 3.02 -3.77 -14.29
CA ILE A 362 2.72 -4.88 -13.38
C ILE A 362 1.30 -4.72 -12.80
N TYR A 363 0.90 -3.50 -12.46
CA TYR A 363 -0.47 -3.18 -12.04
C TYR A 363 -1.51 -3.60 -13.09
N VAL A 364 -1.24 -3.31 -14.38
CA VAL A 364 -2.13 -3.73 -15.48
C VAL A 364 -2.18 -5.25 -15.62
N VAL A 365 -1.04 -5.93 -15.49
CA VAL A 365 -0.97 -7.40 -15.53
C VAL A 365 -1.75 -8.03 -14.37
N ASP A 366 -1.60 -7.50 -13.17
CA ASP A 366 -2.36 -7.94 -11.99
C ASP A 366 -3.87 -7.74 -12.16
N GLY A 367 -4.28 -6.66 -12.82
CA GLY A 367 -5.69 -6.35 -13.09
C GLY A 367 -6.46 -7.50 -13.77
N PHE A 368 -5.81 -8.33 -14.59
CA PHE A 368 -6.45 -9.49 -15.19
C PHE A 368 -6.80 -10.57 -14.15
N ILE A 369 -5.88 -10.85 -13.22
CA ILE A 369 -6.14 -11.76 -12.09
C ILE A 369 -7.19 -11.18 -11.14
N ALA A 370 -7.15 -9.87 -10.89
CA ALA A 370 -8.16 -9.18 -10.10
C ALA A 370 -9.57 -9.35 -10.70
N MET A 371 -9.71 -9.24 -12.03
CA MET A 371 -10.99 -9.47 -12.72
C MET A 371 -11.48 -10.92 -12.58
N GLN A 372 -10.56 -11.90 -12.62
CA GLN A 372 -10.91 -13.30 -12.40
C GLN A 372 -11.35 -13.53 -10.95
N LEU A 373 -10.60 -13.04 -9.95
CA LEU A 373 -10.98 -13.17 -8.54
C LEU A 373 -12.25 -12.40 -8.18
N GLY A 374 -12.52 -11.28 -8.85
CA GLY A 374 -13.77 -10.53 -8.74
C GLY A 374 -14.97 -11.21 -9.39
N THR A 375 -14.76 -12.29 -10.15
CA THR A 375 -15.79 -13.05 -10.84
C THR A 375 -16.25 -14.24 -10.00
N ILE A 376 -17.53 -14.30 -9.65
CA ILE A 376 -18.10 -15.30 -8.72
C ILE A 376 -17.69 -16.73 -9.09
N GLY A 377 -17.89 -17.15 -10.35
CA GLY A 377 -17.58 -18.51 -10.79
C GLY A 377 -16.10 -18.88 -10.65
N TRP A 378 -15.19 -17.95 -10.92
CA TRP A 378 -13.75 -18.13 -10.75
C TRP A 378 -13.35 -18.10 -9.28
N ALA A 379 -13.95 -17.22 -8.49
CA ALA A 379 -13.67 -17.10 -7.07
C ALA A 379 -13.94 -18.41 -6.31
N TYR A 380 -15.02 -19.13 -6.62
CA TYR A 380 -15.27 -20.45 -6.01
C TYR A 380 -14.19 -21.51 -6.29
N ARG A 381 -13.36 -21.32 -7.32
CA ARG A 381 -12.26 -22.25 -7.67
C ARG A 381 -10.90 -21.77 -7.16
N LEU A 382 -10.71 -20.46 -7.06
CA LEU A 382 -9.41 -19.83 -6.82
C LEU A 382 -9.30 -19.20 -5.42
N HIS A 383 -10.41 -19.02 -4.71
CA HIS A 383 -10.39 -18.52 -3.35
C HIS A 383 -9.65 -19.49 -2.44
N GLY A 384 -8.84 -18.96 -1.52
CA GLY A 384 -8.09 -19.77 -0.57
C GLY A 384 -6.87 -20.48 -1.16
N THR A 385 -6.56 -20.30 -2.44
CA THR A 385 -5.33 -20.81 -3.06
C THR A 385 -4.26 -19.71 -3.15
N TYR A 386 -3.06 -20.08 -3.58
CA TYR A 386 -1.99 -19.15 -3.93
C TYR A 386 -2.39 -18.14 -5.02
N TYR A 387 -3.50 -18.33 -5.74
CA TYR A 387 -3.97 -17.39 -6.77
C TYR A 387 -4.34 -16.04 -6.17
N ALA A 388 -5.05 -16.08 -5.04
CA ALA A 388 -5.37 -14.87 -4.28
C ALA A 388 -4.12 -14.25 -3.64
N THR A 389 -3.12 -15.06 -3.27
CA THR A 389 -1.82 -14.56 -2.80
C THR A 389 -1.05 -13.86 -3.93
N ALA A 390 -1.08 -14.42 -5.14
CA ALA A 390 -0.44 -13.86 -6.33
C ALA A 390 -0.98 -12.46 -6.60
N HIS A 391 -2.31 -12.31 -6.62
CA HIS A 391 -2.96 -11.00 -6.76
C HIS A 391 -2.48 -10.01 -5.69
N LEU A 392 -2.63 -10.38 -4.41
CA LEU A 392 -2.28 -9.51 -3.29
C LEU A 392 -0.81 -9.06 -3.34
N MET A 393 0.12 -9.99 -3.55
CA MET A 393 1.55 -9.66 -3.58
C MET A 393 1.88 -8.74 -4.75
N THR A 394 1.25 -8.98 -5.90
CA THR A 394 1.58 -8.29 -7.14
C THR A 394 1.04 -6.87 -7.16
N ILE A 395 -0.20 -6.66 -6.72
CA ILE A 395 -0.73 -5.29 -6.59
C ILE A 395 0.09 -4.46 -5.60
N LEU A 396 0.49 -5.05 -4.46
CA LEU A 396 1.30 -4.37 -3.46
C LEU A 396 2.69 -4.02 -4.00
N LEU A 397 3.34 -4.94 -4.71
CA LEU A 397 4.64 -4.70 -5.33
C LEU A 397 4.56 -3.69 -6.49
N ALA A 398 3.50 -3.73 -7.29
CA ALA A 398 3.24 -2.77 -8.36
C ALA A 398 3.13 -1.34 -7.82
N VAL A 399 2.29 -1.13 -6.81
CA VAL A 399 2.11 0.17 -6.16
C VAL A 399 3.41 0.60 -5.44
N THR A 400 4.13 -0.34 -4.82
CA THR A 400 5.46 -0.07 -4.23
C THR A 400 6.45 0.44 -5.27
N LEU A 401 6.54 -0.19 -6.45
CA LEU A 401 7.41 0.24 -7.55
C LEU A 401 7.06 1.64 -8.08
N ILE A 402 5.76 1.96 -8.14
CA ILE A 402 5.30 3.31 -8.48
C ILE A 402 5.81 4.35 -7.47
N TRP A 403 5.69 4.06 -6.16
CA TRP A 403 6.21 4.93 -5.11
C TRP A 403 7.74 4.98 -5.06
N ILE A 404 8.43 3.90 -5.42
CA ILE A 404 9.89 3.91 -5.62
C ILE A 404 10.27 4.87 -6.76
N GLY A 405 9.47 4.95 -7.83
CA GLY A 405 9.65 5.96 -8.88
C GLY A 405 9.57 7.39 -8.35
N ALA A 406 8.57 7.67 -7.51
CA ALA A 406 8.44 8.93 -6.79
C ALA A 406 9.60 9.20 -5.81
N ALA A 407 10.12 8.16 -5.14
CA ALA A 407 11.29 8.27 -4.28
C ALA A 407 12.56 8.61 -5.06
N TYR A 408 12.79 8.00 -6.22
CA TYR A 408 13.92 8.33 -7.09
C TYR A 408 13.83 9.75 -7.65
N HIS A 409 12.63 10.20 -8.03
CA HIS A 409 12.39 11.58 -8.42
C HIS A 409 12.74 12.55 -7.29
N SER A 410 12.35 12.20 -6.06
CA SER A 410 12.54 13.03 -4.87
C SER A 410 13.86 12.77 -4.14
N HIS A 411 14.75 11.94 -4.70
CA HIS A 411 15.90 11.38 -3.97
C HIS A 411 16.81 12.45 -3.39
N SER A 412 17.15 13.47 -4.19
CA SER A 412 18.02 14.55 -3.73
C SER A 412 17.38 15.45 -2.67
N LEU A 413 16.05 15.55 -2.63
CA LEU A 413 15.34 16.27 -1.58
C LEU A 413 15.32 15.47 -0.27
N LEU A 414 15.07 14.17 -0.37
CA LEU A 414 15.03 13.28 0.79
C LEU A 414 16.42 13.08 1.40
N THR A 415 17.44 12.88 0.57
CA THR A 415 18.78 12.45 1.03
C THR A 415 19.82 13.57 1.03
N GLY A 416 19.60 14.67 0.30
CA GLY A 416 20.63 15.67 0.02
C GLY A 416 21.68 15.21 -1.00
N ARG A 417 21.50 14.04 -1.64
CA ARG A 417 22.50 13.41 -2.51
C ARG A 417 21.93 13.03 -3.87
N THR A 418 22.79 12.92 -4.87
CA THR A 418 22.40 12.49 -6.22
C THR A 418 22.61 10.98 -6.38
N PRO A 419 21.56 10.21 -6.75
CA PRO A 419 21.67 8.76 -6.84
C PRO A 419 22.57 8.35 -8.03
N SER A 420 23.28 7.24 -7.88
CA SER A 420 23.94 6.57 -9.00
C SER A 420 22.89 5.95 -9.92
N ASN A 421 22.91 6.33 -11.20
CA ASN A 421 22.01 5.76 -12.20
C ASN A 421 22.18 4.24 -12.34
N ARG A 422 23.43 3.75 -12.35
CA ARG A 422 23.71 2.30 -12.47
C ARG A 422 23.02 1.51 -11.36
N LEU A 423 23.22 1.91 -10.10
CA LEU A 423 22.59 1.23 -8.96
C LEU A 423 21.07 1.39 -8.97
N ALA A 424 20.56 2.54 -9.43
CA ALA A 424 19.13 2.77 -9.52
C ALA A 424 18.46 1.87 -10.56
N TYR A 425 19.02 1.78 -11.77
CA TYR A 425 18.52 0.86 -12.80
C TYR A 425 18.61 -0.60 -12.35
N THR A 426 19.71 -1.01 -11.69
CA THR A 426 19.84 -2.36 -11.12
C THR A 426 18.74 -2.64 -10.09
N HIS A 427 18.50 -1.75 -9.13
CA HIS A 427 17.43 -1.90 -8.15
C HIS A 427 16.07 -2.09 -8.83
N ILE A 428 15.73 -1.20 -9.77
CA ILE A 428 14.42 -1.17 -10.42
C ILE A 428 14.18 -2.44 -11.25
N LEU A 429 15.15 -2.82 -12.09
CA LEU A 429 15.01 -3.97 -12.97
C LEU A 429 14.92 -5.28 -12.17
N LEU A 430 15.78 -5.46 -11.16
CA LEU A 430 15.73 -6.66 -10.32
C LEU A 430 14.44 -6.74 -9.50
N THR A 431 13.94 -5.61 -8.99
CA THR A 431 12.67 -5.58 -8.25
C THR A 431 11.49 -5.92 -9.16
N ALA A 432 11.44 -5.36 -10.38
CA ALA A 432 10.37 -5.66 -11.34
C ALA A 432 10.41 -7.12 -11.82
N LEU A 433 11.60 -7.67 -12.10
CA LEU A 433 11.78 -9.07 -12.46
C LEU A 433 11.39 -10.01 -11.31
N GLY A 434 11.82 -9.68 -10.08
CA GLY A 434 11.43 -10.40 -8.87
C GLY A 434 9.91 -10.42 -8.67
N ALA A 435 9.27 -9.26 -8.80
CA ALA A 435 7.82 -9.14 -8.66
C ALA A 435 7.05 -9.97 -9.70
N LEU A 436 7.41 -9.86 -10.99
CA LEU A 436 6.78 -10.63 -12.06
C LEU A 436 6.99 -12.14 -11.92
N GLY A 437 8.21 -12.57 -11.55
CA GLY A 437 8.49 -13.98 -11.35
C GLY A 437 7.70 -14.58 -10.20
N ILE A 438 7.65 -13.89 -9.05
CA ILE A 438 6.82 -14.30 -7.90
C ILE A 438 5.34 -14.36 -8.30
N PHE A 439 4.84 -13.34 -9.02
CA PHE A 439 3.47 -13.30 -9.51
C PHE A 439 3.10 -14.54 -10.33
N TYR A 440 3.86 -14.84 -11.40
CA TYR A 440 3.54 -15.95 -12.29
C TYR A 440 3.59 -17.29 -11.58
N ILE A 441 4.58 -17.50 -10.70
CA ILE A 441 4.70 -18.76 -9.96
C ILE A 441 3.56 -18.92 -8.95
N MET A 442 3.24 -17.89 -8.17
CA MET A 442 2.12 -17.96 -7.23
C MET A 442 0.78 -18.12 -7.97
N ALA A 443 0.60 -17.49 -9.12
CA ALA A 443 -0.60 -17.65 -9.95
C ALA A 443 -0.71 -19.10 -10.47
N TYR A 444 0.39 -19.67 -10.96
CA TYR A 444 0.44 -21.08 -11.35
C TYR A 444 0.08 -22.00 -10.17
N MET A 445 0.74 -21.84 -9.02
CA MET A 445 0.41 -22.61 -7.81
C MET A 445 -1.07 -22.45 -7.41
N GLY A 446 -1.61 -21.24 -7.57
CA GLY A 446 -3.01 -20.97 -7.31
C GLY A 446 -3.97 -21.76 -8.21
N ALA A 447 -3.65 -21.83 -9.50
CA ALA A 447 -4.44 -22.56 -10.49
C ALA A 447 -4.35 -24.08 -10.31
N GLU A 448 -3.21 -24.59 -9.85
CA GLU A 448 -2.99 -26.00 -9.49
C GLU A 448 -3.61 -26.37 -8.12
N GLY A 449 -4.24 -25.42 -7.43
CA GLY A 449 -4.98 -25.69 -6.19
C GLY A 449 -4.13 -25.70 -4.92
N PHE A 450 -2.89 -25.20 -4.94
CA PHE A 450 -2.09 -25.08 -3.72
C PHE A 450 -2.77 -24.11 -2.73
N PRO A 451 -3.08 -24.53 -1.50
CA PRO A 451 -3.75 -23.68 -0.52
C PRO A 451 -2.82 -22.59 -0.03
N ARG A 452 -3.32 -21.36 0.14
CA ARG A 452 -2.56 -20.28 0.78
C ARG A 452 -2.58 -20.44 2.31
N ARG A 453 -1.58 -19.87 2.98
CA ARG A 453 -1.46 -19.86 4.46
C ARG A 453 -1.44 -21.27 5.06
N THR A 454 -0.78 -22.20 4.35
CA THR A 454 -0.60 -23.58 4.81
C THR A 454 0.88 -23.88 4.89
N TYR A 455 1.29 -24.49 5.99
CA TYR A 455 2.63 -25.02 6.18
C TYR A 455 2.56 -26.34 6.97
N PRO A 456 3.24 -27.42 6.53
CA PRO A 456 3.97 -27.53 5.27
C PRO A 456 3.04 -27.60 4.06
N LEU A 457 3.55 -27.26 2.88
CA LEU A 457 2.87 -27.57 1.62
C LEU A 457 3.16 -29.02 1.18
N PRO A 458 2.38 -29.58 0.24
CA PRO A 458 2.68 -30.89 -0.34
C PRO A 458 4.08 -30.95 -0.96
N PHE A 459 4.72 -32.14 -0.95
CA PHE A 459 6.11 -32.32 -1.41
C PHE A 459 6.36 -31.89 -2.87
N TYR A 460 5.34 -31.95 -3.73
CA TYR A 460 5.44 -31.49 -5.12
C TYR A 460 5.40 -29.95 -5.26
N SER A 461 5.36 -29.21 -4.14
CA SER A 461 5.51 -27.75 -4.10
C SER A 461 6.96 -27.26 -4.13
N ASP A 462 7.96 -28.15 -3.99
CA ASP A 462 9.37 -27.75 -3.91
C ASP A 462 9.85 -27.00 -5.17
N PRO A 463 9.59 -27.46 -6.42
CA PRO A 463 10.01 -26.72 -7.61
C PRO A 463 9.44 -25.28 -7.70
N PRO A 464 8.13 -25.03 -7.56
CA PRO A 464 7.62 -23.66 -7.56
C PRO A 464 8.11 -22.85 -6.34
N MET A 465 8.29 -23.45 -5.16
CA MET A 465 8.87 -22.76 -4.00
C MET A 465 10.32 -22.32 -4.24
N ALA A 466 11.14 -23.16 -4.88
CA ALA A 466 12.50 -22.81 -5.29
C ALA A 466 12.49 -21.65 -6.30
N GLY A 467 11.53 -21.65 -7.22
CA GLY A 467 11.31 -20.51 -8.12
C GLY A 467 10.97 -19.21 -7.38
N ILE A 468 10.05 -19.25 -6.42
CA ILE A 468 9.73 -18.09 -5.57
C ILE A 468 10.98 -17.62 -4.82
N LEU A 469 11.81 -18.52 -4.30
CA LEU A 469 13.05 -18.17 -3.62
C LEU A 469 14.02 -17.43 -4.56
N VAL A 470 14.23 -17.93 -5.79
CA VAL A 470 15.11 -17.29 -6.78
C VAL A 470 14.67 -15.85 -7.04
N PHE A 471 13.38 -15.63 -7.33
CA PHE A 471 12.87 -14.29 -7.58
C PHE A 471 12.82 -13.41 -6.32
N GLY A 472 12.61 -14.00 -5.15
CA GLY A 472 12.74 -13.33 -3.85
C GLY A 472 14.17 -12.86 -3.58
N LEU A 473 15.18 -13.65 -3.93
CA LEU A 473 16.59 -13.27 -3.83
C LEU A 473 16.96 -12.18 -4.84
N LEU A 474 16.45 -12.23 -6.07
CA LEU A 474 16.62 -11.13 -7.03
C LEU A 474 16.04 -9.82 -6.49
N LEU A 475 14.85 -9.86 -5.90
CA LEU A 475 14.24 -8.72 -5.23
C LEU A 475 15.13 -8.20 -4.09
N ALA A 476 15.65 -9.09 -3.23
CA ALA A 476 16.54 -8.75 -2.13
C ALA A 476 17.85 -8.08 -2.62
N ILE A 477 18.45 -8.59 -3.70
CA ILE A 477 19.63 -7.97 -4.34
C ILE A 477 19.28 -6.58 -4.88
N GLY A 478 18.10 -6.42 -5.47
CA GLY A 478 17.58 -5.12 -5.90
C GLY A 478 17.53 -4.12 -4.74
N GLN A 479 17.00 -4.54 -3.58
CA GLN A 479 16.96 -3.70 -2.37
C GLN A 479 18.35 -3.39 -1.83
N ALA A 480 19.29 -4.33 -1.87
CA ALA A 480 20.68 -4.06 -1.53
C ALA A 480 21.30 -2.98 -2.43
N ALA A 481 21.02 -3.01 -3.73
CA ALA A 481 21.45 -1.96 -4.66
C ALA A 481 20.84 -0.58 -4.32
N PHE A 482 19.58 -0.55 -3.87
CA PHE A 482 18.93 0.67 -3.37
C PHE A 482 19.62 1.23 -2.12
N LEU A 483 19.87 0.39 -1.11
CA LEU A 483 20.55 0.79 0.12
C LEU A 483 21.97 1.30 -0.16
N LEU A 484 22.71 0.63 -1.03
CA LEU A 484 24.02 1.10 -1.48
C LEU A 484 23.93 2.47 -2.16
N ASN A 485 22.85 2.73 -2.90
CA ASN A 485 22.62 4.02 -3.53
C ASN A 485 22.37 5.13 -2.49
N LEU A 486 21.58 4.85 -1.44
CA LEU A 486 21.35 5.79 -0.34
C LEU A 486 22.67 6.17 0.38
N ILE A 487 23.56 5.21 0.56
CA ILE A 487 24.84 5.40 1.27
C ILE A 487 25.89 6.07 0.38
N LYS A 488 26.10 5.58 -0.85
CA LYS A 488 27.18 5.98 -1.77
C LYS A 488 26.83 7.15 -2.70
N ALA A 489 25.62 7.70 -2.62
CA ALA A 489 25.24 8.85 -3.42
C ALA A 489 26.17 10.06 -3.14
N LYS A 490 26.58 10.75 -4.21
CA LYS A 490 27.52 11.88 -4.09
C LYS A 490 26.84 13.05 -3.36
N SER A 491 27.54 13.66 -2.40
CA SER A 491 27.12 14.96 -1.84
C SER A 491 27.05 15.99 -2.96
N LYS A 492 26.03 16.85 -2.92
CA LYS A 492 25.97 18.00 -3.81
C LYS A 492 27.09 18.99 -3.52
#